data_AF-A0A183D5H5-F1
#
_entry.id   AF-A0A183D5H5-F1
#
_cell.length_a   1.000
_cell.length_b   1.000
_cell.length_c   1.000
_cell.angle_alpha   90.00
_cell.angle_beta   90.00
_cell.angle_gamma   90.00
#
_symmetry.space_group_name_H-M   'P 1'
#
loop_
_entity.id
_entity.type
_entity.pdbx_description
1 polymer ?
#
loop_
_entity_poly.entity_id
_entity_poly.type
_entity_poly.pdbx_seq_one_letter_code
_entity_poly.pdbx_strand_id
1 'polypeptide(L)' 'LPSTNSPSLENDGEAKSALTNLIINYLPQNMTQEEVRSLFSTLGEIDSCKLVRDKVTG' A
#
# COMPACT_ATOMS: atom_id res chain seq x y z
N LEU A 1 2.04 15.36 -45.80
CA LEU A 1 3.18 15.74 -44.95
C LEU A 1 2.99 15.07 -43.59
N PRO A 2 4.04 14.51 -43.00
CA PRO A 2 3.96 13.44 -42.01
C PRO A 2 3.63 13.93 -40.60
N SER A 3 2.91 13.07 -39.87
CA SER A 3 3.09 12.71 -38.46
C SER A 3 3.41 13.80 -37.43
N THR A 4 2.43 14.11 -36.59
CA THR A 4 2.70 14.34 -35.15
C THR A 4 2.05 13.20 -34.37
N ASN A 5 2.66 12.02 -34.50
CA ASN A 5 2.57 10.99 -33.48
C ASN A 5 3.28 11.55 -32.23
N SER A 6 2.50 12.18 -31.36
CA SER A 6 2.94 12.49 -30.01
C SER A 6 2.66 11.25 -29.16
N PRO A 7 3.68 10.49 -28.71
CA PRO A 7 3.46 9.52 -27.66
C PRO A 7 3.25 10.32 -26.36
N SER A 8 2.00 10.60 -26.00
CA SER A 8 1.70 11.07 -24.65
C SER A 8 1.94 9.90 -23.70
N LEU A 9 3.16 9.86 -23.18
CA LEU A 9 3.51 9.08 -21.99
C LEU A 9 2.68 9.60 -20.83
N GLU A 10 1.57 8.95 -20.50
CA GLU A 10 0.89 9.13 -19.21
C GLU A 10 0.39 7.77 -18.71
N ASN A 11 1.30 6.81 -18.56
CA ASN A 11 1.07 5.59 -17.77
C ASN A 11 1.32 5.81 -16.26
N ASP A 12 1.26 7.06 -15.79
CA ASP A 12 1.50 7.48 -14.40
C ASP A 12 0.54 6.86 -13.37
N GLY A 13 -0.51 6.17 -13.80
CA GLY A 13 -1.44 5.46 -12.91
C GLY A 13 -0.81 4.23 -12.24
N GLU A 14 0.08 3.50 -12.93
CA GLU A 14 0.56 2.21 -12.44
C GLU A 14 1.70 2.35 -11.42
N ALA A 15 2.58 3.34 -11.58
CA ALA A 15 3.64 3.62 -10.62
C ALA A 15 3.10 4.15 -9.27
N LYS A 16 1.99 4.90 -9.30
CA LYS A 16 1.43 5.52 -8.10
C LYS A 16 0.84 4.50 -7.14
N SER A 17 0.26 3.41 -7.65
CA SER A 17 -0.35 2.36 -6.81
C SER A 17 0.70 1.46 -6.14
N ALA A 18 1.90 1.33 -6.70
CA ALA A 18 2.98 0.57 -6.08
C ALA A 18 3.57 1.30 -4.85
N LEU A 19 3.49 2.64 -4.80
CA LEU A 19 4.02 3.49 -3.72
C LEU A 19 3.16 3.51 -2.46
N THR A 20 1.92 3.00 -2.50
CA THR A 20 0.99 3.01 -1.35
C THR A 20 1.08 1.76 -0.48
N ASN A 21 2.02 0.85 -0.77
CA ASN A 21 2.24 -0.35 0.05
C ASN A 21 3.15 -0.01 1.24
N LEU A 22 2.62 -0.15 2.45
CA LEU A 22 3.38 0.08 3.68
C LEU A 22 3.70 -1.24 4.38
N ILE A 23 4.99 -1.49 4.66
CA ILE A 23 5.46 -2.64 5.43
C ILE A 23 5.95 -2.13 6.78
N ILE A 24 5.33 -2.61 7.86
CA ILE A 24 5.63 -2.19 9.23
C ILE A 24 6.29 -3.35 9.95
N ASN A 25 7.54 -3.18 10.38
CA ASN A 25 8.24 -4.12 11.25
C ASN A 25 8.10 -3.70 12.72
N TYR A 26 8.28 -4.65 13.65
CA TYR A 26 8.21 -4.41 15.09
C TYR A 26 6.83 -3.99 15.61
N LEU A 27 5.75 -4.49 15.00
CA LEU A 27 4.44 -4.38 15.62
C LEU A 27 4.42 -5.23 16.88
N PRO A 28 4.04 -4.67 18.04
CA PRO A 28 3.97 -5.44 19.26
C PRO A 28 2.86 -6.50 19.14
N GLN A 29 3.04 -7.66 19.79
CA GLN A 29 2.15 -8.82 19.58
C GLN A 29 0.68 -8.58 19.95
N ASN A 30 0.44 -7.61 20.83
CA ASN A 30 -0.88 -7.16 21.24
C ASN A 30 -1.57 -6.30 20.17
N MET A 31 -0.84 -5.74 19.21
CA MET A 31 -1.39 -4.83 18.22
C MET A 31 -2.28 -5.59 17.23
N THR A 32 -3.49 -5.08 16.99
CA THR A 32 -4.48 -5.71 16.12
C THR A 32 -4.50 -5.07 14.74
N GLN A 33 -5.04 -5.82 13.77
CA GLN A 33 -5.26 -5.28 12.43
C GLN A 33 -6.20 -4.07 12.48
N GLU A 34 -7.15 -4.05 13.41
CA GLU A 34 -8.07 -2.92 13.63
C GLU A 34 -7.36 -1.68 14.14
N GLU A 35 -6.44 -1.82 15.10
CA GLU A 35 -5.64 -0.69 15.60
C GLU A 35 -4.75 -0.10 14.51
N VAL A 36 -4.02 -0.97 13.78
CA VAL A 36 -3.20 -0.57 12.64
C VAL A 36 -4.07 0.13 11.60
N ARG A 37 -5.19 -0.50 11.22
CA ARG A 37 -6.13 0.08 10.26
C ARG A 37 -6.64 1.43 10.74
N SER A 38 -7.08 1.56 11.99
CA SER A 38 -7.60 2.83 12.50
C SER A 38 -6.53 3.91 12.50
N LEU A 39 -5.29 3.56 12.85
CA LEU A 39 -4.16 4.49 12.84
C LEU A 39 -3.88 4.99 11.41
N PHE A 40 -3.75 4.09 10.44
CA PHE A 40 -3.48 4.47 9.05
C PHE A 40 -4.72 5.06 8.34
N SER A 41 -5.93 4.75 8.81
CA SER A 41 -7.19 5.25 8.25
C SER A 41 -7.37 6.74 8.48
N THR A 42 -6.70 7.28 9.51
CA THR A 42 -6.65 8.74 9.73
C THR A 42 -5.68 9.45 8.78
N LEU A 43 -4.72 8.72 8.20
CA LEU A 43 -3.75 9.26 7.23
C LEU A 43 -4.24 9.12 5.77
N GLY A 44 -5.09 8.13 5.49
CA GLY A 44 -5.68 7.93 4.16
C GLY A 44 -6.60 6.71 4.09
N GLU A 45 -7.24 6.50 2.94
CA GLU A 45 -8.03 5.30 2.72
C GLU A 45 -7.14 4.06 2.61
N ILE A 46 -7.49 3.03 3.37
CA ILE A 46 -6.80 1.75 3.37
C ILE A 46 -7.58 0.80 2.49
N ASP A 47 -7.00 0.47 1.34
CA ASP A 47 -7.53 -0.56 0.44
C ASP A 47 -7.41 -1.96 1.09
N SER A 48 -6.24 -2.26 1.63
CA SER A 48 -5.98 -3.55 2.29
C SER A 48 -4.99 -3.40 3.45
N CYS A 49 -5.28 -4.06 4.57
CA CYS A 49 -4.41 -4.15 5.72
C CYS A 49 -4.19 -5.63 6.05
N LYS A 50 -2.93 -6.06 6.07
CA LYS A 50 -2.56 -7.43 6.38
C LYS A 50 -1.59 -7.45 7.55
N LEU A 51 -2.07 -7.89 8.71
CA LEU A 51 -1.21 -8.10 9.87
C LEU A 51 -0.70 -9.54 9.89
N VAL A 52 0.56 -9.74 9.50
CA VAL A 52 1.21 -11.03 9.60
C VAL A 52 1.83 -11.16 10.99
N ARG A 53 1.24 -12.00 11.82
CA ARG A 53 1.85 -12.47 13.07
C ARG A 53 2.44 -13.83 12.74
N ASP A 54 3.69 -14.09 13.13
CA ASP A 54 4.23 -15.44 13.09
C ASP A 54 3.28 -16.32 13.91
N LYS A 55 2.46 -17.12 13.23
CA LYS A 55 1.74 -18.20 13.89
C LYS A 55 2.85 -19.13 14.32
N VAL A 56 3.22 -19.02 15.59
CA VAL A 56 4.06 -19.95 16.35
C VAL A 56 4.26 -21.20 15.52
N THR A 57 5.44 -21.30 14.90
CA THR A 57 5.97 -22.62 14.58
C THR A 57 6.03 -23.34 15.92
N GLY A 58 4.96 -24.08 16.21
CA GLY A 58 4.90 -25.00 17.33
C GLY A 58 5.92 -26.09 17.14
#